data_AF-A0ABD4DMK8-F1
#
_entry.id   AF-A0ABD4DMK8-F1
#
_cell.length_a   1.000
_cell.length_b   1.000
_cell.length_c   1.000
_cell.angle_alpha   90.00
_cell.angle_beta   90.00
_cell.angle_gamma   90.00
#
_symmetry.space_group_name_H-M   'P 1'
#
loop_
_entity.id
_entity.type
_entity.pdbx_description
1 polymer ?
#
loop_
_entity_poly.entity_id
_entity_poly.type
_entity_poly.pdbx_seq_one_letter_code
_entity_poly.pdbx_strand_id
1 'polypeptide(L)'
;MKKGMLIFWGLYLLFFCIPFPIIIYMATDESSDTYTPESSLFWSWFWLGLSVLIWGYILWFFINQSLIQPVRDKKVIQDIAKNGIERKANITSQVILKNETLKNQQLLQLNLRFNNLNNYPIEDSHFFVDIKPEENRFAKGKEIDILLNRNVEHTPYFILKGQQTKYNNSGMLYRLLGFVLLLAYVVGLYIYFYDRDSKGHEWQFLTFMHPIIFTGFMILLFVAVYQLLLKPLMFGKKWEQKLLYAGKMVSAEIRNVRQTGLLVNDQPEVRFDVSYANENGVVYQAFYKKVVQLIDIPALRREGYIDIMYSDEKPEKIVIPNIFNH
;
A
#
# COMPACT_ATOMS: atom_id res chain seq x y z
N MET A 1 5.57 10.83 8.88
CA MET A 1 6.92 11.02 8.30
C MET A 1 6.89 12.15 7.28
N LYS A 2 7.77 13.15 7.36
CA LYS A 2 7.80 14.28 6.41
C LYS A 2 8.14 13.75 5.00
N LYS A 3 7.39 14.16 3.97
CA LYS A 3 7.56 13.70 2.57
C LYS A 3 9.01 13.74 2.06
N GLY A 4 9.80 14.73 2.50
CA GLY A 4 11.22 14.86 2.13
C GLY A 4 12.09 13.69 2.61
N MET A 5 11.82 13.12 3.78
CA MET A 5 12.58 11.98 4.30
C MET A 5 12.37 10.74 3.44
N LEU A 6 11.13 10.50 2.98
CA LEU A 6 10.82 9.39 2.07
C LEU A 6 11.51 9.56 0.71
N ILE A 7 11.54 10.79 0.18
CA ILE A 7 12.23 11.09 -1.09
C ILE A 7 13.73 10.86 -0.97
N PHE A 8 14.35 11.35 0.12
CA PHE A 8 15.78 11.13 0.38
C PHE A 8 16.12 9.64 0.44
N TRP A 9 15.41 8.86 1.27
CA TRP A 9 15.66 7.42 1.39
C TRP A 9 15.41 6.69 0.07
N GLY A 10 14.40 7.10 -0.71
CA GLY A 10 14.14 6.54 -2.03
C GLY A 10 15.28 6.79 -3.01
N LEU A 11 15.77 8.03 -3.11
CA LEU A 11 16.91 8.38 -3.98
C LEU A 11 18.20 7.72 -3.53
N TYR A 12 18.45 7.69 -2.22
CA TYR A 12 19.59 7.01 -1.62
C TYR A 12 19.62 5.53 -1.99
N LEU A 13 18.50 4.82 -1.82
CA LEU A 13 18.41 3.40 -2.20
C LEU A 13 18.54 3.18 -3.71
N LEU A 14 17.98 4.07 -4.52
CA LEU A 14 18.08 3.99 -5.97
C LEU A 14 19.55 4.15 -6.44
N PHE A 15 20.33 5.00 -5.78
CA PHE A 15 21.79 5.09 -6.02
C PHE A 15 22.49 3.74 -5.80
N PHE A 16 22.19 3.05 -4.70
CA PHE A 16 22.79 1.73 -4.44
C PHE A 16 22.30 0.62 -5.37
N CYS A 17 21.09 0.77 -5.94
CA CYS A 17 20.56 -0.21 -6.88
C CYS A 17 21.09 -0.01 -8.30
N ILE A 18 21.33 1.24 -8.74
CA ILE A 18 21.55 1.58 -10.16
C ILE A 18 23.00 2.03 -10.43
N PRO A 19 23.44 3.26 -10.07
CA PRO A 19 24.77 3.72 -10.42
C PRO A 19 25.86 2.97 -9.64
N PHE A 20 25.62 2.55 -8.41
CA PHE A 20 26.67 1.92 -7.60
C PHE A 20 27.22 0.62 -8.20
N PRO A 21 26.41 -0.38 -8.61
CA PRO A 21 26.92 -1.57 -9.30
C PRO A 21 27.72 -1.25 -10.57
N ILE A 22 27.26 -0.26 -11.34
CA ILE A 22 27.91 0.16 -12.58
C ILE A 22 29.28 0.80 -12.27
N ILE A 23 29.33 1.69 -11.28
CA ILE A 23 30.58 2.36 -10.87
C ILE A 23 31.60 1.33 -10.39
N ILE A 24 31.18 0.40 -9.53
CA ILE A 24 32.08 -0.64 -9.02
C ILE A 24 32.61 -1.49 -10.16
N TYR A 25 31.73 -1.98 -11.05
CA TYR A 25 32.14 -2.76 -12.21
C TYR A 25 33.14 -2.02 -13.09
N MET A 26 32.88 -0.75 -13.41
CA MET A 26 33.80 0.07 -14.21
C MET A 26 35.12 0.36 -13.52
N ALA A 27 35.15 0.41 -12.18
CA ALA A 27 36.37 0.67 -11.41
C ALA A 27 37.23 -0.59 -11.22
N THR A 28 36.63 -1.78 -11.27
CA THR A 28 37.30 -3.07 -11.09
C THR A 28 37.64 -3.78 -12.39
N ASP A 29 37.11 -3.30 -13.51
CA ASP A 29 37.42 -3.82 -14.85
C ASP A 29 38.86 -3.44 -15.22
N GLU A 30 39.81 -4.30 -14.86
CA GLU A 30 41.19 -4.21 -15.31
C GLU A 30 41.22 -4.50 -16.81
N SER A 31 41.43 -3.44 -17.60
CA SER A 31 41.66 -3.50 -19.04
C SER A 31 42.94 -4.29 -19.35
N SER A 32 42.86 -5.61 -19.27
CA SER A 32 43.91 -6.51 -19.72
C SER A 32 43.77 -6.67 -21.24
N ASP A 33 44.87 -6.46 -21.97
CA ASP A 33 44.92 -6.57 -23.44
C ASP A 33 44.63 -8.01 -23.95
N THR A 34 44.43 -8.97 -23.04
CA THR A 34 44.04 -10.35 -23.35
C THR A 34 42.63 -10.60 -22.82
N TYR A 35 41.62 -10.29 -23.65
CA TYR A 35 40.23 -10.55 -23.28
C TYR A 35 39.95 -12.05 -23.24
N THR A 36 39.63 -12.57 -22.07
CA THR A 36 39.09 -13.93 -21.89
C THR A 36 37.61 -13.84 -21.53
N PRO A 37 36.72 -14.64 -22.17
CA PRO A 37 35.31 -14.70 -21.81
C PRO A 37 35.13 -15.00 -20.31
N GLU A 38 34.35 -14.17 -19.61
CA GLU A 38 34.10 -14.36 -18.17
C GLU A 38 33.23 -15.60 -17.89
N SER A 39 32.38 -15.99 -18.84
CA SER A 39 31.45 -17.10 -18.71
C SER A 39 31.48 -18.02 -19.91
N SER A 40 31.14 -19.29 -19.70
CA SER A 40 30.93 -20.22 -20.81
C SER A 40 29.63 -19.90 -21.54
N LEU A 41 29.56 -20.21 -22.83
CA LEU A 41 28.40 -19.95 -23.70
C LEU A 41 27.05 -20.29 -23.02
N PHE A 42 26.95 -21.49 -22.44
CA PHE A 42 25.72 -21.93 -21.77
C PHE A 42 25.33 -21.01 -20.60
N TRP A 43 26.27 -20.67 -19.73
CA TRP A 43 26.02 -19.80 -18.58
C TRP A 43 25.67 -18.38 -19.01
N SER A 44 26.30 -17.86 -20.07
CA SER A 44 26.00 -16.53 -20.62
C SER A 44 24.55 -16.42 -21.08
N TRP A 45 24.06 -17.43 -21.80
CA TRP A 45 22.66 -17.48 -22.25
C TRP A 45 21.68 -17.66 -21.08
N PHE A 46 22.04 -18.45 -20.07
CA PHE A 46 21.25 -18.55 -18.84
C PHE A 46 21.12 -17.21 -18.13
N TRP A 47 22.25 -16.51 -17.93
CA TRP A 47 22.28 -15.19 -17.29
C TRP A 47 21.54 -14.12 -18.09
N LEU A 48 21.67 -14.12 -19.42
CA LEU A 48 20.90 -13.25 -20.30
C LEU A 48 19.39 -13.50 -20.14
N GLY A 49 18.97 -14.76 -20.19
CA GLY A 49 17.56 -15.15 -20.01
C GLY A 49 17.02 -14.71 -18.65
N LEU A 50 17.76 -14.97 -17.58
CA LEU A 50 17.40 -14.54 -16.22
C LEU A 50 17.26 -13.02 -16.14
N SER A 51 18.21 -12.29 -16.72
CA SER A 51 18.20 -10.82 -16.74
C SER A 51 16.96 -10.26 -17.46
N VAL A 52 16.64 -10.81 -18.64
CA VAL A 52 15.45 -10.40 -19.41
C VAL A 52 14.16 -10.69 -18.62
N LEU A 53 14.09 -11.83 -17.92
CA LEU A 53 12.94 -12.16 -17.06
C LEU A 53 12.81 -11.18 -15.89
N ILE A 54 13.91 -10.85 -15.21
CA ILE A 54 13.92 -9.88 -14.10
C ILE A 54 13.44 -8.51 -14.59
N TRP A 55 14.04 -7.97 -15.66
CA TRP A 55 13.64 -6.68 -16.21
C TRP A 55 12.21 -6.68 -16.75
N GLY A 56 11.79 -7.77 -17.40
CA GLY A 56 10.41 -7.95 -17.86
C GLY A 56 9.41 -7.90 -16.71
N TYR A 57 9.69 -8.59 -15.59
CA TYR A 57 8.86 -8.51 -14.39
C TYR A 57 8.83 -7.10 -13.80
N ILE A 58 9.98 -6.42 -13.70
CA ILE A 58 10.07 -5.04 -13.18
C ILE A 58 9.21 -4.09 -14.02
N LEU A 59 9.36 -4.13 -15.34
CA LEU A 59 8.58 -3.30 -16.26
C LEU A 59 7.08 -3.59 -16.12
N TRP A 60 6.69 -4.87 -16.14
CA TRP A 60 5.31 -5.29 -15.92
C TRP A 60 4.75 -4.78 -14.59
N PHE A 61 5.52 -4.91 -13.50
CA PHE A 61 5.14 -4.45 -12.17
C PHE A 61 4.87 -2.94 -12.14
N PHE A 62 5.78 -2.13 -12.71
CA PHE A 62 5.64 -0.67 -12.73
C PHE A 62 4.49 -0.20 -13.63
N ILE A 63 4.29 -0.83 -14.80
CA ILE A 63 3.13 -0.55 -15.67
C ILE A 63 1.84 -0.84 -14.90
N ASN A 64 1.75 -2.04 -14.32
CA ASN A 64 0.54 -2.47 -13.64
C ASN A 64 0.22 -1.54 -12.46
N GLN A 65 1.21 -1.23 -11.62
CA GLN A 65 1.03 -0.39 -10.44
C GLN A 65 0.78 1.10 -10.77
N SER A 66 1.45 1.65 -11.77
CA SER A 66 1.43 3.11 -12.02
C SER A 66 0.37 3.55 -13.03
N LEU A 67 0.11 2.72 -14.05
CA LEU A 67 -0.76 3.04 -15.19
C LEU A 67 -2.08 2.26 -15.13
N ILE A 68 -2.04 0.96 -14.82
CA ILE A 68 -3.25 0.11 -14.85
C ILE A 68 -4.09 0.26 -13.58
N GLN A 69 -3.49 0.25 -12.38
CA GLN A 69 -4.23 0.37 -11.12
C GLN A 69 -5.15 1.61 -11.06
N PRO A 70 -4.71 2.84 -11.41
CA PRO A 70 -5.60 4.01 -11.38
C PRO A 70 -6.82 3.89 -12.31
N VAL A 71 -6.68 3.19 -13.43
CA VAL A 71 -7.79 2.93 -14.35
C VAL A 71 -8.77 1.93 -13.73
N ARG A 72 -8.26 0.90 -13.04
CA ARG A 72 -9.09 -0.05 -12.29
C ARG A 72 -9.81 0.64 -11.14
N ASP A 73 -9.12 1.45 -10.36
CA ASP A 73 -9.69 2.21 -9.23
C ASP A 73 -10.82 3.13 -9.72
N LYS A 74 -10.63 3.81 -10.87
CA LYS A 74 -11.70 4.63 -11.45
C LYS A 74 -12.92 3.80 -11.87
N LYS A 75 -12.71 2.62 -12.46
CA LYS A 75 -13.83 1.71 -12.80
C LYS A 75 -14.60 1.28 -11.56
N VAL A 76 -13.90 0.96 -10.47
CA VAL A 76 -14.53 0.63 -9.18
C VAL A 76 -15.34 1.82 -8.66
N ILE A 77 -14.80 3.03 -8.67
CA ILE A 77 -15.55 4.22 -8.23
C ILE A 77 -16.79 4.46 -9.09
N GLN A 78 -16.70 4.26 -10.41
CA GLN A 78 -17.85 4.39 -11.31
C GLN A 78 -18.90 3.31 -11.07
N ASP A 79 -18.49 2.09 -10.72
CA ASP A 79 -19.41 1.02 -10.33
C ASP A 79 -20.12 1.38 -9.02
N ILE A 80 -19.40 1.82 -7.99
CA ILE A 80 -19.99 2.27 -6.72
C ILE A 80 -20.93 3.46 -6.95
N ALA A 81 -20.61 4.39 -7.85
CA ALA A 81 -21.49 5.52 -8.15
C ALA A 81 -22.83 5.09 -8.78
N LYS A 82 -22.86 3.98 -9.53
CA LYS A 82 -24.07 3.47 -10.19
C LYS A 82 -24.84 2.45 -9.33
N ASN A 83 -24.08 1.56 -8.68
CA ASN A 83 -24.57 0.37 -8.02
C ASN A 83 -24.26 0.38 -6.51
N GLY A 84 -23.72 1.46 -5.94
CA GLY A 84 -23.41 1.50 -4.51
C GLY A 84 -24.65 1.33 -3.62
N ILE A 85 -24.43 0.85 -2.40
CA ILE A 85 -25.49 0.78 -1.39
C ILE A 85 -25.49 2.11 -0.63
N GLU A 86 -26.60 2.83 -0.71
CA GLU A 86 -26.73 4.14 -0.06
C GLU A 86 -26.82 4.00 1.47
N ARG A 87 -26.05 4.85 2.16
CA ARG A 87 -26.06 4.99 3.62
C ARG A 87 -25.91 6.46 3.98
N LYS A 88 -26.49 6.85 5.11
CA LYS A 88 -26.23 8.13 5.75
C LYS A 88 -25.03 8.00 6.68
N ALA A 89 -24.12 8.96 6.61
CA ALA A 89 -22.94 9.05 7.46
C ALA A 89 -22.94 10.35 8.25
N ASN A 90 -22.60 10.25 9.53
CA ASN A 90 -22.47 11.41 10.42
C ASN A 90 -21.00 11.80 10.54
N ILE A 91 -20.71 13.09 10.36
CA ILE A 91 -19.34 13.60 10.50
C ILE A 91 -19.02 13.77 11.98
N THR A 92 -18.18 12.90 12.54
CA THR A 92 -17.78 12.95 13.96
C THR A 92 -16.63 13.93 14.18
N SER A 93 -15.73 14.06 13.21
CA SER A 93 -14.67 15.06 13.23
C SER A 93 -14.24 15.49 11.82
N GLN A 94 -13.72 16.71 11.73
CA GLN A 94 -13.11 17.26 10.52
C GLN A 94 -11.74 17.86 10.87
N VAL A 95 -10.73 17.57 10.05
CA VAL A 95 -9.40 18.19 10.15
C VAL A 95 -9.01 18.74 8.77
N ILE A 96 -8.74 20.04 8.70
CA ILE A 96 -8.25 20.69 7.48
C ILE A 96 -6.74 20.48 7.41
N LEU A 97 -6.28 19.69 6.43
CA LEU A 97 -4.86 19.37 6.27
C LEU A 97 -4.13 20.37 5.38
N LYS A 98 -4.82 20.88 4.35
CA LYS A 98 -4.24 21.84 3.41
C LYS A 98 -5.33 22.73 2.83
N ASN A 99 -5.06 24.02 2.79
CA ASN A 99 -5.91 24.99 2.11
C ASN A 99 -5.20 25.46 0.82
N GLU A 100 -5.77 25.13 -0.35
CA GLU A 100 -5.33 25.62 -1.65
C GLU A 100 -6.17 26.82 -2.06
N THR A 101 -5.80 27.99 -1.56
CA THR A 101 -6.50 29.27 -1.80
C THR A 101 -6.67 29.57 -3.29
N LEU A 102 -5.62 29.35 -4.10
CA LEU A 102 -5.64 29.62 -5.55
C LEU A 102 -6.69 28.79 -6.32
N LYS A 103 -7.05 27.60 -5.83
CA LYS A 103 -8.03 26.72 -6.50
C LYS A 103 -9.38 26.68 -5.76
N ASN A 104 -9.52 27.46 -4.69
CA ASN A 104 -10.62 27.37 -3.74
C ASN A 104 -10.90 25.92 -3.29
N GLN A 105 -9.84 25.21 -2.89
CA GLN A 105 -9.91 23.78 -2.55
C GLN A 105 -9.34 23.53 -1.16
N GLN A 106 -9.96 22.63 -0.40
CA GLN A 106 -9.45 22.18 0.89
C GLN A 106 -9.26 20.66 0.90
N LEU A 107 -8.09 20.23 1.35
CA LEU A 107 -7.85 18.82 1.69
C LEU A 107 -8.29 18.60 3.13
N LEU A 108 -9.33 17.79 3.29
CA LEU A 108 -9.94 17.46 4.57
C LEU A 108 -9.64 16.00 4.92
N GLN A 109 -9.48 15.73 6.21
CA GLN A 109 -9.63 14.40 6.79
C GLN A 109 -10.93 14.39 7.58
N LEU A 110 -11.87 13.51 7.20
CA LEU A 110 -13.17 13.38 7.84
C LEU A 110 -13.25 12.02 8.54
N ASN A 111 -13.66 12.01 9.80
CA ASN A 111 -14.13 10.78 10.46
C ASN A 111 -15.63 10.68 10.27
N LEU A 112 -16.06 9.56 9.71
CA LEU A 112 -17.44 9.30 9.35
C LEU A 112 -17.95 8.10 10.14
N ARG A 113 -19.11 8.26 10.78
CA ARG A 113 -19.83 7.18 11.44
C ARG A 113 -21.04 6.78 10.61
N PHE A 114 -21.12 5.52 10.21
CA PHE A 114 -22.21 4.98 9.39
C PHE A 114 -22.36 3.48 9.60
N ASN A 115 -23.43 2.90 9.07
CA ASN A 115 -23.65 1.47 9.13
C ASN A 115 -22.98 0.75 7.96
N ASN A 116 -22.26 -0.33 8.24
CA ASN A 116 -21.58 -1.17 7.25
C ASN A 116 -22.58 -1.97 6.39
N LEU A 117 -22.08 -2.89 5.54
CA LEU A 117 -22.93 -3.68 4.63
C LEU A 117 -23.95 -4.58 5.37
N ASN A 118 -23.62 -5.04 6.58
CA ASN A 118 -24.50 -5.83 7.44
C ASN A 118 -25.28 -4.98 8.46
N ASN A 119 -25.34 -3.67 8.24
CA ASN A 119 -26.04 -2.70 9.09
C ASN A 119 -25.47 -2.51 10.51
N TYR A 120 -24.20 -2.83 10.74
CA TYR A 120 -23.55 -2.54 12.02
C TYR A 120 -22.81 -1.19 12.00
N PRO A 121 -22.86 -0.41 13.09
CA PRO A 121 -22.23 0.90 13.14
C PRO A 121 -20.71 0.78 13.13
N ILE A 122 -20.05 1.53 12.24
CA ILE A 122 -18.60 1.65 12.15
C ILE A 122 -18.19 3.12 12.07
N GLU A 123 -16.93 3.39 12.39
CA GLU A 123 -16.29 4.69 12.20
C GLU A 123 -15.01 4.50 11.38
N ASP A 124 -14.84 5.29 10.33
CA ASP A 124 -13.63 5.27 9.51
C ASP A 124 -13.23 6.68 9.06
N SER A 125 -11.93 6.88 8.87
CA SER A 125 -11.32 8.16 8.51
C SER A 125 -10.90 8.17 7.05
N HIS A 126 -11.37 9.15 6.28
CA HIS A 126 -10.98 9.29 4.87
C HIS A 126 -10.58 10.71 4.49
N PHE A 127 -9.72 10.81 3.49
CA PHE A 127 -9.28 12.09 2.92
C PHE A 127 -10.16 12.49 1.74
N PHE A 128 -10.62 13.73 1.77
CA PHE A 128 -11.47 14.30 0.71
C PHE A 128 -10.92 15.65 0.27
N VAL A 129 -11.10 15.95 -1.01
CA VAL A 129 -10.86 17.29 -1.54
C VAL A 129 -12.21 17.98 -1.66
N ASP A 130 -12.43 19.01 -0.84
CA ASP A 130 -13.58 19.89 -0.99
C ASP A 130 -13.27 20.96 -2.03
N ILE A 131 -14.07 20.99 -3.10
CA ILE A 131 -13.98 21.96 -4.19
C ILE A 131 -14.83 23.21 -3.95
N LYS A 132 -15.64 23.22 -2.89
CA LYS A 132 -16.48 24.36 -2.48
C LYS A 132 -16.52 24.49 -0.94
N PRO A 133 -15.39 24.84 -0.31
CA PRO A 133 -15.32 24.98 1.14
C PRO A 133 -16.35 25.95 1.73
N GLU A 134 -16.75 26.98 0.97
CA GLU A 134 -17.72 28.01 1.35
C GLU A 134 -19.13 27.45 1.66
N GLU A 135 -19.50 26.30 1.09
CA GLU A 135 -20.79 25.65 1.35
C GLU A 135 -20.82 24.96 2.74
N ASN A 136 -19.68 24.90 3.45
CA ASN A 136 -19.56 24.33 4.80
C ASN A 136 -20.17 22.92 4.91
N ARG A 137 -20.08 22.11 3.84
CA ARG A 137 -20.77 20.82 3.73
C ARG A 137 -20.26 19.78 4.71
N PHE A 138 -18.99 19.86 5.09
CA PHE A 138 -18.31 18.85 5.88
C PHE A 138 -18.13 19.21 7.36
N ALA A 139 -18.91 20.16 7.87
CA ALA A 139 -18.89 20.54 9.28
C ALA A 139 -19.26 19.36 10.20
N LYS A 140 -18.62 19.29 11.37
CA LYS A 140 -18.91 18.30 12.41
C LYS A 140 -20.40 18.31 12.76
N GLY A 141 -20.99 17.12 12.88
CA GLY A 141 -22.40 16.91 13.20
C GLY A 141 -23.34 16.93 11.99
N LYS A 142 -22.88 17.29 10.79
CA LYS A 142 -23.70 17.18 9.58
C LYS A 142 -23.79 15.72 9.10
N GLU A 143 -24.92 15.40 8.48
CA GLU A 143 -25.11 14.15 7.75
C GLU A 143 -24.67 14.31 6.30
N ILE A 144 -24.06 13.27 5.74
CA ILE A 144 -23.71 13.18 4.33
C ILE A 144 -24.11 11.81 3.79
N ASP A 145 -24.57 11.78 2.54
CA ASP A 145 -24.88 10.53 1.87
C ASP A 145 -23.61 9.90 1.31
N ILE A 146 -23.42 8.62 1.61
CA ILE A 146 -22.33 7.80 1.11
C ILE A 146 -22.87 6.61 0.32
N LEU A 147 -22.05 6.11 -0.59
CA LEU A 147 -22.32 4.90 -1.37
C LEU A 147 -21.28 3.85 -0.99
N LEU A 148 -21.72 2.78 -0.35
CA LEU A 148 -20.88 1.65 0.00
C LEU A 148 -20.63 0.75 -1.22
N ASN A 149 -19.42 0.25 -1.33
CA ASN A 149 -19.05 -0.75 -2.31
C ASN A 149 -19.59 -2.12 -1.91
N ARG A 150 -20.39 -2.74 -2.78
CA ARG A 150 -20.92 -4.11 -2.58
C ARG A 150 -19.81 -5.15 -2.57
N ASN A 151 -18.75 -4.91 -3.33
CA ASN A 151 -17.61 -5.79 -3.45
C ASN A 151 -16.40 -5.26 -2.67
N VAL A 152 -16.25 -5.74 -1.44
CA VAL A 152 -15.15 -5.38 -0.54
C VAL A 152 -13.78 -6.01 -0.89
N GLU A 153 -13.66 -6.73 -2.01
CA GLU A 153 -12.35 -7.16 -2.53
C GLU A 153 -11.56 -6.02 -3.15
N HIS A 154 -12.25 -4.94 -3.53
CA HIS A 154 -11.65 -3.81 -4.23
C HIS A 154 -11.88 -2.52 -3.47
N THR A 155 -10.80 -1.75 -3.31
CA THR A 155 -10.85 -0.39 -2.80
C THR A 155 -11.24 0.60 -3.91
N PRO A 156 -11.89 1.72 -3.60
CA PRO A 156 -12.32 2.15 -2.26
C PRO A 156 -13.55 1.39 -1.73
N TYR A 157 -13.72 1.35 -0.41
CA TYR A 157 -14.85 0.68 0.24
C TYR A 157 -16.14 1.50 0.24
N PHE A 158 -16.02 2.82 0.10
CA PHE A 158 -17.14 3.72 -0.12
C PHE A 158 -16.69 4.97 -0.86
N ILE A 159 -17.66 5.73 -1.37
CA ILE A 159 -17.47 7.07 -1.93
C ILE A 159 -18.56 8.00 -1.39
N LEU A 160 -18.35 9.33 -1.48
CA LEU A 160 -19.43 10.28 -1.20
C LEU A 160 -20.42 10.30 -2.38
N LYS A 161 -21.71 10.42 -2.08
CA LYS A 161 -22.73 10.59 -3.12
C LYS A 161 -22.47 11.89 -3.89
N GLY A 162 -22.46 11.83 -5.21
CA GLY A 162 -22.11 12.96 -6.07
C GLY A 162 -20.61 13.27 -6.18
N GLN A 163 -19.74 12.42 -5.62
CA GLN A 163 -18.30 12.58 -5.78
C GLN A 163 -17.89 12.49 -7.26
N GLN A 164 -17.14 13.49 -7.71
CA GLN A 164 -16.58 13.50 -9.05
C GLN A 164 -15.12 13.04 -9.01
N THR A 165 -14.76 12.14 -9.93
CA THR A 165 -13.38 11.67 -10.07
C THR A 165 -12.75 12.23 -11.33
N LYS A 166 -11.59 12.87 -11.15
CA LYS A 166 -10.77 13.38 -12.25
C LYS A 166 -9.41 12.70 -12.21
N TYR A 167 -8.90 12.34 -13.39
CA TYR A 167 -7.52 11.90 -13.49
C TYR A 167 -6.59 13.08 -13.22
N ASN A 168 -5.52 12.82 -12.46
CA ASN A 168 -4.41 13.75 -12.39
C ASN A 168 -3.60 13.63 -13.69
N ASN A 169 -3.99 14.39 -14.72
CA ASN A 169 -3.36 14.33 -16.05
C ASN A 169 -1.86 14.58 -16.00
N SER A 170 -1.42 15.60 -15.24
CA SER A 170 0.01 15.86 -15.03
C SER A 170 0.73 14.69 -14.36
N GLY A 171 0.13 14.11 -13.31
CA GLY A 171 0.68 12.95 -12.64
C GLY A 171 0.77 11.72 -13.55
N MET A 172 -0.23 11.53 -14.41
CA MET A 172 -0.25 10.44 -15.39
C MET A 172 0.83 10.64 -16.47
N LEU A 173 1.03 11.87 -16.93
CA LEU A 173 2.12 12.21 -17.85
C LEU A 173 3.49 11.92 -17.23
N TYR A 174 3.75 12.36 -15.99
CA TYR A 174 5.01 12.07 -15.31
C TYR A 174 5.24 10.57 -15.10
N ARG A 175 4.19 9.78 -14.82
CA ARG A 175 4.30 8.32 -14.73
C ARG A 175 4.64 7.68 -16.08
N LEU A 176 4.03 8.17 -17.16
CA LEU A 176 4.32 7.70 -18.52
C LEU A 176 5.77 8.03 -18.91
N LEU A 177 6.20 9.27 -18.68
CA LEU A 177 7.59 9.69 -18.90
C LEU A 177 8.57 8.85 -18.07
N GLY A 178 8.28 8.62 -16.79
CA GLY A 178 9.09 7.76 -15.94
C GLY A 178 9.20 6.33 -16.46
N PHE A 179 8.11 5.78 -17.00
CA PHE A 179 8.13 4.45 -17.63
C PHE A 179 8.97 4.42 -18.91
N VAL A 180 8.81 5.42 -19.79
CA VAL A 180 9.62 5.53 -21.03
C VAL A 180 11.11 5.67 -20.69
N LEU A 181 11.45 6.47 -19.68
CA LEU A 181 12.82 6.61 -19.21
C LEU A 181 13.37 5.29 -18.63
N LEU A 182 12.58 4.55 -17.87
CA LEU A 182 12.99 3.23 -17.36
C LEU A 182 13.23 2.24 -18.51
N LEU A 183 12.35 2.22 -19.51
CA LEU A 183 12.52 1.35 -20.67
C LEU A 183 13.78 1.73 -21.47
N ALA A 184 13.97 3.02 -21.74
CA ALA A 184 15.15 3.53 -22.42
C ALA A 184 16.43 3.22 -21.63
N TYR A 185 16.38 3.32 -20.30
CA TYR A 185 17.49 2.94 -19.42
C TYR A 185 17.85 1.45 -19.57
N VAL A 186 16.87 0.55 -19.49
CA VAL A 186 17.11 -0.89 -19.63
C VAL A 186 17.70 -1.22 -20.99
N VAL A 187 17.08 -0.73 -22.08
CA VAL A 187 17.57 -0.95 -23.44
C VAL A 187 18.97 -0.35 -23.60
N GLY A 188 19.19 0.85 -23.08
CA GLY A 188 20.49 1.53 -23.10
C GLY A 188 21.58 0.76 -22.39
N LEU A 189 21.30 0.14 -21.24
CA LEU A 189 22.26 -0.74 -20.56
C LEU A 189 22.66 -1.93 -21.43
N TYR A 190 21.67 -2.62 -22.02
CA TYR A 190 21.95 -3.77 -22.89
C TYR A 190 22.80 -3.38 -24.10
N ILE A 191 22.49 -2.26 -24.75
CA ILE A 191 23.27 -1.76 -25.89
C ILE A 191 24.68 -1.37 -25.44
N TYR A 192 24.81 -0.60 -24.37
CA TYR A 192 26.09 -0.06 -23.89
C TYR A 192 27.08 -1.18 -23.52
N PHE A 193 26.66 -2.14 -22.69
CA PHE A 193 27.55 -3.22 -22.27
C PHE A 193 27.78 -4.24 -23.38
N TYR A 194 26.83 -4.42 -24.30
CA TYR A 194 27.09 -5.26 -25.47
C TYR A 194 28.18 -4.65 -26.36
N ASP A 195 28.11 -3.36 -26.67
CA ASP A 195 29.12 -2.68 -27.49
C ASP A 195 30.50 -2.69 -26.82
N ARG A 196 30.53 -2.43 -25.51
CA ARG A 196 31.76 -2.36 -24.72
C ARG A 196 32.41 -3.73 -24.46
N ASP A 197 31.64 -4.69 -23.98
CA ASP A 197 32.17 -5.91 -23.34
C ASP A 197 32.01 -7.16 -24.21
N SER A 198 31.21 -7.12 -25.29
CA SER A 198 31.07 -8.28 -26.17
C SER A 198 32.40 -8.68 -26.79
N LYS A 199 33.18 -7.71 -27.31
CA LYS A 199 34.51 -7.92 -27.93
C LYS A 199 34.55 -9.13 -28.89
N GLY A 200 33.48 -9.35 -29.65
CA GLY A 200 33.33 -10.47 -30.61
C GLY A 200 32.90 -11.82 -30.01
N HIS A 201 32.65 -11.89 -28.69
CA HIS A 201 32.29 -13.09 -27.94
C HIS A 201 30.81 -13.06 -27.47
N GLU A 202 29.97 -12.32 -28.18
CA GLU A 202 28.54 -12.18 -27.89
C GLU A 202 28.28 -11.76 -26.43
N TRP A 203 27.46 -12.50 -25.68
CA TRP A 203 27.08 -12.20 -24.29
C TRP A 203 27.98 -12.86 -23.25
N GLN A 204 29.15 -13.40 -23.63
CA GLN A 204 29.98 -14.19 -22.72
C GLN A 204 30.63 -13.40 -21.57
N PHE A 205 30.50 -12.08 -21.58
CA PHE A 205 30.82 -11.20 -20.44
C PHE A 205 29.75 -11.23 -19.32
N LEU A 206 28.59 -11.85 -19.55
CA LEU A 206 27.51 -11.87 -18.56
C LEU A 206 27.79 -12.88 -17.45
N THR A 207 27.94 -12.34 -16.24
CA THR A 207 27.91 -13.08 -14.98
C THR A 207 26.82 -12.52 -14.07
N PHE A 208 26.49 -13.21 -12.98
CA PHE A 208 25.50 -12.72 -12.00
C PHE A 208 25.83 -11.32 -11.46
N MET A 209 27.12 -11.02 -11.26
CA MET A 209 27.60 -9.75 -10.74
C MET A 209 27.63 -8.64 -11.79
N HIS A 210 27.40 -8.98 -13.06
CA HIS A 210 27.38 -7.99 -14.14
C HIS A 210 26.27 -6.95 -13.90
N PRO A 211 26.54 -5.65 -14.07
CA PRO A 211 25.61 -4.58 -13.67
C PRO A 211 24.21 -4.69 -14.25
N ILE A 212 24.05 -5.18 -15.49
CA ILE A 212 22.72 -5.38 -16.11
C ILE A 212 21.84 -6.29 -15.24
N ILE A 213 22.41 -7.38 -14.72
CA ILE A 213 21.68 -8.40 -13.97
C ILE A 213 21.54 -7.96 -12.52
N PHE A 214 22.65 -7.55 -11.91
CA PHE A 214 22.70 -7.21 -10.50
C PHE A 214 21.83 -5.99 -10.17
N THR A 215 21.80 -4.97 -11.04
CA THR A 215 20.90 -3.80 -10.90
C THR A 215 19.44 -4.23 -10.94
N GLY A 216 19.05 -5.06 -11.91
CA GLY A 216 17.70 -5.60 -11.99
C GLY A 216 17.34 -6.38 -10.73
N PHE A 217 18.24 -7.25 -10.27
CA PHE A 217 18.05 -8.03 -9.05
C PHE A 217 17.88 -7.16 -7.80
N MET A 218 18.66 -6.10 -7.64
CA MET A 218 18.54 -5.18 -6.51
C MET A 218 17.22 -4.41 -6.51
N ILE A 219 16.75 -3.97 -7.69
CA ILE A 219 15.43 -3.36 -7.83
C ILE A 219 14.33 -4.38 -7.49
N LEU A 220 14.46 -5.63 -7.95
CA LEU A 220 13.52 -6.70 -7.62
C LEU A 220 13.43 -6.95 -6.11
N LEU A 221 14.58 -7.03 -5.43
CA LEU A 221 14.66 -7.19 -3.98
C LEU A 221 13.99 -6.01 -3.26
N PHE A 222 14.26 -4.78 -3.71
CA PHE A 222 13.61 -3.59 -3.19
C PHE A 222 12.09 -3.64 -3.35
N VAL A 223 11.59 -4.04 -4.52
CA VAL A 223 10.15 -4.24 -4.77
C VAL A 223 9.57 -5.29 -3.83
N ALA A 224 10.27 -6.41 -3.61
CA ALA A 224 9.84 -7.47 -2.68
C ALA A 224 9.77 -6.97 -1.23
N VAL A 225 10.80 -6.28 -0.74
CA VAL A 225 10.84 -5.66 0.59
C VAL A 225 9.69 -4.66 0.76
N TYR A 226 9.46 -3.82 -0.24
CA TYR A 226 8.35 -2.87 -0.21
C TYR A 226 7.00 -3.56 -0.12
N GLN A 227 6.77 -4.61 -0.93
CA GLN A 227 5.48 -5.32 -0.95
C GLN A 227 5.22 -6.15 0.32
N LEU A 228 6.23 -6.86 0.82
CA LEU A 228 6.08 -7.83 1.90
C LEU A 228 6.21 -7.21 3.29
N LEU A 229 7.03 -6.17 3.45
CA LEU A 229 7.35 -5.60 4.76
C LEU A 229 6.76 -4.18 4.91
N LEU A 230 7.10 -3.26 4.00
CA LEU A 230 6.78 -1.84 4.18
C LEU A 230 5.30 -1.51 3.94
N LYS A 231 4.71 -2.02 2.86
CA LYS A 231 3.31 -1.76 2.49
C LYS A 231 2.30 -2.19 3.57
N PRO A 232 2.35 -3.42 4.13
CA PRO A 232 1.40 -3.81 5.19
C PRO A 232 1.61 -3.02 6.49
N LEU A 233 2.85 -2.60 6.79
CA LEU A 233 3.14 -1.78 7.96
C LEU A 233 2.56 -0.35 7.83
N MET A 234 2.65 0.26 6.64
CA MET A 234 2.20 1.64 6.42
C MET A 234 0.68 1.79 6.23
N PHE A 235 0.03 0.84 5.57
CA PHE A 235 -1.37 0.97 5.15
C PHE A 235 -2.33 0.01 5.87
N GLY A 236 -1.84 -0.69 6.89
CA GLY A 236 -2.60 -1.73 7.58
C GLY A 236 -2.84 -2.95 6.71
N LYS A 237 -3.49 -3.97 7.28
CA LYS A 237 -3.79 -5.20 6.56
C LYS A 237 -5.13 -5.06 5.85
N LYS A 238 -5.15 -5.31 4.53
CA LYS A 238 -6.38 -5.23 3.69
C LYS A 238 -7.57 -6.01 4.25
N TRP A 239 -7.32 -7.14 4.90
CA TRP A 239 -8.38 -7.97 5.47
C TRP A 239 -9.08 -7.29 6.65
N GLU A 240 -8.38 -6.46 7.43
CA GLU A 240 -9.00 -5.74 8.56
C GLU A 240 -10.01 -4.72 8.05
N GLN A 241 -9.64 -3.96 7.02
CA GLN A 241 -10.56 -3.04 6.36
C GLN A 241 -11.74 -3.79 5.72
N LYS A 242 -11.48 -4.88 4.98
CA LYS A 242 -12.55 -5.72 4.42
C LYS A 242 -13.55 -6.16 5.50
N LEU A 243 -13.04 -6.57 6.66
CA LEU A 243 -13.87 -7.03 7.78
C LEU A 243 -14.63 -5.89 8.45
N LEU A 244 -14.08 -4.68 8.53
CA LEU A 244 -14.79 -3.52 9.04
C LEU A 244 -16.05 -3.22 8.21
N TYR A 245 -15.95 -3.30 6.88
CA TYR A 245 -17.03 -2.94 5.95
C TYR A 245 -18.05 -4.06 5.69
N ALA A 246 -17.63 -5.32 5.76
CA ALA A 246 -18.48 -6.49 5.44
C ALA A 246 -18.63 -7.50 6.58
N GLY A 247 -18.02 -7.26 7.73
CA GLY A 247 -18.10 -8.14 8.90
C GLY A 247 -19.43 -8.02 9.64
N LYS A 248 -19.74 -9.05 10.42
CA LYS A 248 -20.84 -9.05 11.39
C LYS A 248 -20.32 -8.61 12.75
N MET A 249 -21.12 -7.87 13.49
CA MET A 249 -20.75 -7.41 14.83
C MET A 249 -21.27 -8.37 15.89
N VAL A 250 -20.43 -8.68 16.87
CA VAL A 250 -20.80 -9.47 18.05
C VAL A 250 -20.06 -8.98 19.28
N SER A 251 -20.69 -9.12 20.43
CA SER A 251 -20.08 -8.82 21.72
C SER A 251 -19.19 -9.99 22.15
N ALA A 252 -17.89 -9.74 22.27
CA ALA A 252 -16.90 -10.73 22.66
C ALA A 252 -16.41 -10.48 24.08
N GLU A 253 -16.24 -11.55 24.85
CA GLU A 253 -15.67 -11.48 26.19
C GLU A 253 -14.14 -11.35 26.10
N ILE A 254 -13.59 -10.33 26.75
CA ILE A 254 -12.15 -10.13 26.83
C ILE A 254 -11.59 -11.14 27.83
N ARG A 255 -10.70 -12.01 27.35
CA ARG A 255 -10.00 -13.00 28.16
C ARG A 255 -8.68 -12.47 28.69
N ASN A 256 -7.97 -11.69 27.87
CA ASN A 256 -6.68 -11.12 28.23
C ASN A 256 -6.34 -9.91 27.36
N VAL A 257 -5.66 -8.92 27.94
CA VAL A 257 -5.09 -7.78 27.22
C VAL A 257 -3.65 -7.59 27.66
N ARG A 258 -2.70 -7.72 26.73
CA ARG A 258 -1.26 -7.58 27.03
C ARG A 258 -0.51 -6.87 25.92
N GLN A 259 0.57 -6.19 26.26
CA GLN A 259 1.52 -5.70 25.27
C GLN A 259 2.29 -6.87 24.65
N THR A 260 2.61 -6.79 23.36
CA THR A 260 3.35 -7.85 22.65
C THR A 260 4.87 -7.71 22.78
N GLY A 261 5.35 -6.58 23.29
CA GLY A 261 6.77 -6.21 23.32
C GLY A 261 7.24 -5.53 22.03
N LEU A 262 6.41 -5.48 20.98
CA LEU A 262 6.71 -4.75 19.74
C LEU A 262 6.35 -3.27 19.90
N LEU A 263 7.28 -2.38 19.53
CA LEU A 263 7.06 -0.94 19.44
C LEU A 263 7.07 -0.51 17.96
N VAL A 264 6.11 0.31 17.57
CA VAL A 264 6.03 0.93 16.25
C VAL A 264 5.97 2.44 16.44
N ASN A 265 7.04 3.15 16.05
CA ASN A 265 7.21 4.59 16.30
C ASN A 265 7.03 4.96 17.78
N ASP A 266 7.69 4.20 18.68
CA ASP A 266 7.60 4.33 20.14
C ASP A 266 6.20 4.14 20.74
N GLN A 267 5.25 3.65 19.94
CA GLN A 267 3.92 3.27 20.38
C GLN A 267 3.84 1.74 20.52
N PRO A 268 3.35 1.22 21.65
CA PRO A 268 3.29 -0.22 21.86
C PRO A 268 2.17 -0.89 21.07
N GLU A 269 2.44 -2.11 20.62
CA GLU A 269 1.42 -3.02 20.13
C GLU A 269 0.78 -3.78 21.30
N VAL A 270 -0.54 -3.73 21.37
CA VAL A 270 -1.36 -4.46 22.36
C VAL A 270 -2.13 -5.57 21.67
N ARG A 271 -2.13 -6.75 22.30
CA ARG A 271 -2.90 -7.92 21.92
C ARG A 271 -4.11 -8.10 22.84
N PHE A 272 -5.28 -8.20 22.23
CA PHE A 272 -6.54 -8.60 22.85
C PHE A 272 -6.79 -10.06 22.51
N ASP A 273 -6.93 -10.91 23.52
CA ASP A 273 -7.50 -12.25 23.37
C ASP A 273 -8.96 -12.20 23.79
N VAL A 274 -9.85 -12.66 22.92
CA VAL A 274 -11.29 -12.58 23.13
C VAL A 274 -11.95 -13.92 22.82
N SER A 275 -13.11 -14.14 23.43
CA SER A 275 -13.97 -15.29 23.19
C SER A 275 -15.36 -14.81 22.80
N TYR A 276 -15.96 -15.36 21.75
CA TYR A 276 -17.29 -14.96 21.30
C TYR A 276 -18.06 -16.15 20.74
N ALA A 277 -19.38 -16.10 20.81
CA ALA A 277 -20.26 -17.06 20.16
C ALA A 277 -20.78 -16.47 18.84
N ASN A 278 -20.75 -17.23 17.75
CA ASN A 278 -21.41 -16.81 16.50
C ASN A 278 -22.94 -16.89 16.62
N GLU A 279 -23.65 -16.47 15.56
CA GLU A 279 -25.12 -16.54 15.49
C GLU A 279 -25.70 -17.94 15.73
N ASN A 280 -24.90 -19.00 15.49
CA ASN A 280 -25.29 -20.40 15.71
C ASN A 280 -24.92 -20.92 17.12
N GLY A 281 -24.39 -20.08 18.00
CA GLY A 281 -23.96 -20.45 19.36
C GLY A 281 -22.61 -21.16 19.44
N VAL A 282 -21.86 -21.29 18.33
CA VAL A 282 -20.52 -21.88 18.31
C VAL A 282 -19.51 -20.86 18.86
N VAL A 283 -18.77 -21.28 19.89
CA VAL A 283 -17.79 -20.44 20.57
C VAL A 283 -16.43 -20.50 19.86
N TYR A 284 -15.88 -19.34 19.55
CA TYR A 284 -14.55 -19.17 18.99
C TYR A 284 -13.66 -18.36 19.93
N GLN A 285 -12.37 -18.68 19.91
CA GLN A 285 -11.31 -17.88 20.51
C GLN A 285 -10.52 -17.21 19.41
N ALA A 286 -10.35 -15.90 19.52
CA ALA A 286 -9.64 -15.10 18.53
C ALA A 286 -8.73 -14.08 19.22
N PHE A 287 -7.81 -13.52 18.44
CA PHE A 287 -6.96 -12.45 18.93
C PHE A 287 -6.89 -11.30 17.94
N TYR A 288 -6.76 -10.10 18.47
CA TYR A 288 -6.55 -8.89 17.68
C TYR A 288 -5.33 -8.13 18.21
N LYS A 289 -4.52 -7.59 17.30
CA LYS A 289 -3.33 -6.81 17.64
C LYS A 289 -3.48 -5.41 17.06
N LYS A 290 -3.20 -4.38 17.86
CA LYS A 290 -3.20 -3.00 17.39
C LYS A 290 -2.13 -2.18 18.09
N VAL A 291 -1.49 -1.30 17.33
CA VAL A 291 -0.63 -0.24 17.88
C VAL A 291 -1.52 0.84 18.49
N VAL A 292 -1.30 1.14 19.76
CA VAL A 292 -2.07 2.13 20.53
C VAL A 292 -1.14 3.23 21.04
N GLN A 293 -1.64 4.45 21.22
CA GLN A 293 -0.81 5.50 21.79
C GLN A 293 -0.53 5.21 23.26
N LEU A 294 0.68 5.53 23.73
CA LEU A 294 1.10 5.30 25.11
C LEU A 294 0.15 5.95 26.12
N ILE A 295 -0.34 7.15 25.81
CA ILE A 295 -1.28 7.91 26.65
C ILE A 295 -2.67 7.25 26.74
N ASP A 296 -3.06 6.45 25.74
CA ASP A 296 -4.38 5.83 25.68
C ASP A 296 -4.40 4.43 26.34
N ILE A 297 -3.25 3.87 26.72
CA ILE A 297 -3.17 2.53 27.35
C ILE A 297 -4.03 2.40 28.60
N PRO A 298 -4.08 3.39 29.52
CA PRO A 298 -4.94 3.29 30.70
C PRO A 298 -6.44 3.27 30.33
N ALA A 299 -6.83 3.82 29.17
CA ALA A 299 -8.21 3.88 28.71
C ALA A 299 -8.68 2.59 28.00
N LEU A 300 -7.78 1.61 27.79
CA LEU A 300 -8.12 0.34 27.16
C LEU A 300 -8.97 -0.52 28.09
N ARG A 301 -10.06 -1.08 27.53
CA ARG A 301 -10.86 -2.08 28.23
C ARG A 301 -10.06 -3.36 28.41
N ARG A 302 -9.88 -3.83 29.66
CA ARG A 302 -9.12 -5.05 29.99
C ARG A 302 -9.98 -6.26 30.31
N GLU A 303 -11.23 -6.04 30.69
CA GLU A 303 -12.17 -7.06 31.15
C GLU A 303 -13.58 -6.74 30.66
N GLY A 304 -14.48 -7.72 30.76
CA GLY A 304 -15.86 -7.60 30.32
C GLY A 304 -16.00 -7.86 28.82
N TYR A 305 -16.93 -7.16 28.18
CA TYR A 305 -17.27 -7.40 26.78
C TYR A 305 -16.82 -6.26 25.87
N ILE A 306 -16.48 -6.59 24.62
CA ILE A 306 -16.09 -5.63 23.58
C ILE A 306 -16.70 -6.03 22.25
N ASP A 307 -17.17 -5.04 21.50
CA ASP A 307 -17.71 -5.28 20.17
C ASP A 307 -16.58 -5.62 19.20
N ILE A 308 -16.75 -6.71 18.45
CA ILE A 308 -15.82 -7.13 17.41
C ILE A 308 -16.56 -7.33 16.10
N MET A 309 -15.84 -7.14 15.00
CA MET A 309 -16.27 -7.53 13.66
C MET A 309 -15.62 -8.88 13.32
N TYR A 310 -16.42 -9.82 12.82
CA TYR A 310 -15.96 -11.14 12.39
C TYR A 310 -16.63 -11.59 11.08
N SER A 311 -16.14 -12.67 10.49
CA SER A 311 -16.70 -13.32 9.31
C SER A 311 -16.78 -14.82 9.54
N ASP A 312 -17.87 -15.45 9.11
CA ASP A 312 -18.09 -16.89 9.25
C ASP A 312 -17.05 -17.74 8.47
N GLU A 313 -16.43 -17.17 7.42
CA GLU A 313 -15.39 -17.87 6.65
C GLU A 313 -14.08 -18.04 7.42
N LYS A 314 -13.75 -17.07 8.29
CA LYS A 314 -12.48 -16.99 9.05
C LYS A 314 -12.74 -16.42 10.45
N PRO A 315 -13.41 -17.18 11.33
CA PRO A 315 -13.82 -16.70 12.65
C PRO A 315 -12.64 -16.35 13.56
N GLU A 316 -11.45 -16.88 13.29
CA GLU A 316 -10.23 -16.52 14.02
C GLU A 316 -9.72 -15.10 13.68
N LYS A 317 -10.18 -14.51 12.57
CA LYS A 317 -9.81 -13.17 12.14
C LYS A 317 -10.89 -12.19 12.53
N ILE A 318 -10.55 -11.34 13.50
CA ILE A 318 -11.46 -10.35 14.05
C ILE A 318 -10.86 -8.94 13.94
N VAL A 319 -11.71 -7.93 13.99
CA VAL A 319 -11.33 -6.52 14.10
C VAL A 319 -12.10 -5.90 15.25
N ILE A 320 -11.41 -5.14 16.10
CA ILE A 320 -12.06 -4.37 17.17
C ILE A 320 -12.22 -2.92 16.69
N PRO A 321 -13.42 -2.49 16.26
CA PRO A 321 -13.64 -1.17 15.67
C PRO A 321 -13.37 -0.04 16.67
N ASN A 322 -13.79 -0.21 17.93
CA ASN A 322 -13.50 0.73 19.01
C ASN A 322 -12.89 0.01 20.21
N ILE A 323 -11.67 0.40 20.57
CA ILE A 323 -10.87 -0.25 21.62
C ILE A 323 -10.87 0.56 22.91
N PHE A 324 -11.27 1.83 22.83
CA PHE A 324 -11.24 2.73 23.97
C PHE A 324 -12.58 2.71 24.69
N ASN A 325 -12.53 2.82 26.01
CA ASN A 325 -13.71 3.14 26.81
C ASN A 325 -14.10 4.59 26.52
N HIS A 326 -15.31 4.81 26.00
CA HIS A 326 -15.94 6.13 26.02
C HIS A 326 -16.72 6.34 27.32
#